data_AF-A0A4Q6BDS4-F1
#
_entry.id   AF-A0A4Q6BDS4-F1
#
_cell.length_a   1.000
_cell.length_b   1.000
_cell.length_c   1.000
_cell.angle_alpha   90.00
_cell.angle_beta   90.00
_cell.angle_gamma   90.00
#
_symmetry.space_group_name_H-M   'P 1'
#
loop_
_entity.id
_entity.type
_entity.pdbx_description
1 polymer ?
#
loop_
_entity_poly.entity_id
_entity_poly.type
_entity_poly.pdbx_seq_one_letter_code
_entity_poly.pdbx_strand_id
1 'polypeptide(L)'
;MIEKQTIDGRDVWMKVDPYHVERANPNIIPTEYFTATYYYQEPVDETARGEMVKDEEGETKLFESPVAALTYAWKSLGGSAGDSFGDAATA
;
A
#
# COMPACT_ATOMS: atom_id res chain seq x y z
N MET A 1 -0.42 8.33 -6.47
CA MET A 1 1.02 8.48 -6.10
C MET A 1 1.72 7.15 -6.31
N ILE A 2 3.01 7.16 -6.67
CA ILE A 2 3.83 5.95 -6.77
C ILE A 2 5.09 6.18 -5.93
N GLU A 3 5.42 5.21 -5.09
CA GLU A 3 6.59 5.22 -4.23
C GLU A 3 7.42 3.95 -4.43
N LYS A 4 8.72 4.12 -4.67
CA LYS A 4 9.66 3.00 -4.74
C LYS A 4 10.15 2.68 -3.34
N GLN A 5 10.01 1.43 -2.92
CA GLN A 5 10.48 0.93 -1.64
C GLN A 5 11.37 -0.31 -1.86
N THR A 6 12.43 -0.46 -1.08
CA THR A 6 13.26 -1.66 -1.10
C THR A 6 12.90 -2.54 0.10
N ILE A 7 12.30 -3.71 -0.15
CA ILE A 7 11.86 -4.66 0.88
C ILE A 7 12.62 -5.97 0.66
N ASP A 8 13.31 -6.49 1.69
CA ASP A 8 14.11 -7.71 1.59
C ASP A 8 15.14 -7.70 0.43
N GLY A 9 15.73 -6.52 0.18
CA GLY A 9 16.68 -6.33 -0.93
C GLY A 9 16.05 -6.38 -2.33
N ARG A 10 14.71 -6.39 -2.42
CA ARG A 10 13.95 -6.32 -3.68
C ARG A 10 13.33 -4.94 -3.82
N ASP A 11 13.46 -4.37 -5.02
CA ASP A 11 12.77 -3.15 -5.37
C ASP A 11 11.29 -3.44 -5.62
N VAL A 12 10.42 -2.82 -4.83
CA VAL A 12 8.98 -2.90 -4.94
C VAL A 12 8.44 -1.49 -5.18
N TRP A 13 7.56 -1.37 -6.16
CA TRP A 13 6.87 -0.12 -6.45
C TRP A 13 5.47 -0.18 -5.85
N MET A 14 5.13 0.78 -5.01
CA MET A 14 3.82 0.91 -4.40
C MET A 14 3.07 2.08 -5.03
N LYS A 15 1.98 1.78 -5.72
CA LYS A 15 1.06 2.77 -6.25
C LYS A 15 -0.13 2.91 -5.32
N VAL A 16 -0.41 4.13 -4.90
CA VAL A 16 -1.66 4.46 -4.22
C VAL A 16 -2.52 5.32 -5.12
N ASP A 17 -3.72 4.85 -5.43
CA ASP A 17 -4.70 5.55 -6.23
C ASP A 17 -5.94 5.88 -5.38
N PRO A 18 -6.51 7.09 -5.53
CA PRO A 18 -7.80 7.41 -4.93
C PRO A 18 -8.88 6.51 -5.55
N TYR A 19 -9.67 5.89 -4.68
CA TYR A 19 -10.78 5.04 -5.02
C TYR A 19 -12.08 5.80 -4.75
N HIS A 20 -12.73 6.22 -5.82
CA HIS A 20 -14.02 6.90 -5.74
C HIS A 20 -15.14 5.87 -5.60
N VAL A 21 -15.81 5.86 -4.45
CA VAL A 21 -17.02 5.06 -4.27
C VAL A 21 -18.20 5.85 -4.81
N GLU A 22 -18.65 5.54 -6.03
CA GLU A 22 -19.90 6.08 -6.56
C GLU A 22 -21.07 5.61 -5.68
N ARG A 23 -21.71 6.55 -4.96
CA ARG A 23 -22.96 6.31 -4.24
C ARG A 23 -24.10 7.05 -4.93
N ALA A 24 -25.25 6.39 -5.03
CA ALA A 24 -26.45 6.92 -5.68
C ALA A 24 -27.08 8.15 -5.00
N ASN A 25 -26.62 8.55 -3.80
CA ASN A 25 -27.19 9.66 -3.04
C ASN A 25 -26.31 10.93 -3.15
N PRO A 26 -26.80 12.01 -3.79
CA PRO A 26 -26.04 13.25 -4.02
C PRO A 26 -25.91 14.17 -2.79
N ASN A 27 -26.52 13.83 -1.64
CA ASN A 27 -26.49 14.66 -0.41
C ASN A 27 -25.39 14.27 0.59
N ILE A 28 -24.55 13.30 0.25
CA ILE A 28 -23.49 12.81 1.14
C ILE A 28 -22.15 13.16 0.51
N ILE A 29 -21.28 13.79 1.28
CA ILE A 29 -19.90 14.09 0.87
C ILE A 29 -19.24 12.75 0.51
N PRO A 30 -18.74 12.58 -0.73
CA PRO A 30 -18.11 11.33 -1.13
C PRO A 30 -16.89 11.11 -0.22
N THR A 31 -16.92 10.02 0.56
CA THR A 31 -15.75 9.60 1.31
C THR A 31 -14.70 9.16 0.31
N GLU A 32 -13.60 9.89 0.25
CA GLU A 32 -12.47 9.56 -0.60
C GLU A 32 -11.69 8.44 0.07
N TYR A 33 -11.69 7.28 -0.58
CA TYR A 33 -10.88 6.15 -0.15
C TYR A 33 -9.63 6.07 -1.02
N PHE A 34 -8.66 5.29 -0.58
CA PHE A 34 -7.40 5.05 -1.25
C PHE A 34 -7.18 3.54 -1.33
N THR A 35 -6.61 3.10 -2.44
CA THR A 35 -6.21 1.70 -2.64
C THR A 35 -4.72 1.65 -2.88
N ALA A 36 -4.06 0.61 -2.36
CA ALA A 36 -2.65 0.35 -2.63
C ALA A 36 -2.52 -0.85 -3.58
N THR A 37 -1.69 -0.68 -4.60
CA THR A 37 -1.27 -1.75 -5.51
C THR A 37 0.24 -1.79 -5.51
N TYR A 38 0.82 -2.98 -5.32
CA TYR A 38 2.27 -3.14 -5.34
C TYR A 38 2.71 -3.87 -6.61
N TYR A 39 3.91 -3.55 -7.09
CA TYR A 39 4.49 -4.09 -8.31
C TYR A 39 5.93 -4.53 -8.03
N TYR A 40 6.27 -5.75 -8.41
CA TYR A 40 7.65 -6.28 -8.33
C TYR A 40 8.53 -5.85 -9.51
N GLN A 41 7.97 -5.10 -10.46
CA GLN A 41 8.67 -4.53 -11.60
C GLN A 41 8.27 -3.07 -11.71
N GLU A 42 9.13 -2.25 -12.30
CA GLU A 42 8.84 -0.84 -12.51
C GLU A 42 7.56 -0.71 -13.35
N PRO A 43 6.51 0.00 -12.88
CA PRO A 43 5.27 0.18 -13.61
C PRO A 43 5.43 1.22 -14.73
N VAL A 44 6.45 1.08 -15.58
CA VAL A 44 6.68 1.91 -16.78
C VAL A 44 5.72 1.54 -17.91
N ASP A 45 5.25 0.29 -17.91
CA ASP A 45 4.35 -0.25 -18.91
C ASP A 45 3.04 -0.68 -18.24
N GLU A 46 1.90 -0.39 -18.89
CA GLU A 46 0.55 -0.83 -18.49
C GLU A 46 0.41 -2.37 -18.39
N THR A 47 1.45 -3.11 -18.76
CA THR A 47 1.56 -4.57 -18.67
C THR A 47 2.06 -5.06 -17.30
N ALA A 48 2.49 -4.16 -16.41
CA ALA A 48 2.97 -4.55 -15.09
C ALA A 48 1.84 -5.21 -14.30
N ARG A 49 1.98 -6.52 -14.03
CA ARG A 49 1.08 -7.27 -13.15
C ARG A 49 1.26 -6.82 -11.70
N GLY A 50 0.62 -5.70 -11.37
CA GLY A 50 0.47 -5.23 -10.00
C GLY A 50 -0.52 -6.10 -9.25
N GLU A 51 -0.25 -6.33 -7.98
CA GLU A 51 -1.19 -7.00 -7.09
C GLU A 51 -1.80 -5.96 -6.13
N MET A 52 -3.12 -5.92 -6.10
CA MET A 52 -3.86 -5.06 -5.18
C MET A 52 -3.76 -5.63 -3.77
N VAL A 53 -3.55 -4.72 -2.82
CA VAL A 53 -3.59 -5.05 -1.40
C VAL A 53 -5.02 -5.45 -1.03
N LYS A 54 -5.14 -6.65 -0.48
CA LYS A 54 -6.42 -7.22 -0.04
C LYS A 54 -6.49 -7.24 1.48
N ASP A 55 -7.71 -7.22 2.00
CA ASP A 55 -8.02 -7.44 3.40
C ASP A 55 -8.01 -8.94 3.74
N GLU A 56 -8.22 -9.30 5.01
CA GLU A 56 -8.25 -10.68 5.50
C GLU A 56 -9.38 -11.51 4.85
N GLU A 57 -10.45 -10.84 4.39
CA GLU A 57 -11.54 -11.44 3.61
C GLU A 57 -11.21 -11.62 2.11
N GLY A 58 -10.04 -11.16 1.64
CA GLY A 58 -9.63 -11.25 0.24
C GLY A 58 -10.22 -10.17 -0.68
N GLU A 59 -10.96 -9.21 -0.11
CA GLU A 59 -11.49 -8.04 -0.81
C GLU A 59 -10.45 -6.91 -0.91
N THR A 60 -10.57 -6.02 -1.90
CA THR A 60 -9.68 -4.87 -2.03
C THR A 60 -9.79 -3.97 -0.80
N LYS A 61 -8.68 -3.77 -0.08
CA LYS A 61 -8.69 -2.97 1.14
C LYS A 61 -8.73 -1.48 0.80
N LEU A 62 -9.76 -0.81 1.31
CA LEU A 62 -9.95 0.64 1.19
C LEU A 62 -9.36 1.33 2.42
N PHE A 63 -8.59 2.39 2.19
CA PHE A 63 -7.96 3.18 3.24
C PHE A 63 -8.46 4.62 3.21
N GLU A 64 -8.57 5.28 4.36
CA GLU A 64 -8.95 6.70 4.44
C GLU A 64 -7.75 7.64 4.26
N SER A 65 -6.53 7.09 4.15
CA SER A 65 -5.30 7.85 3.99
C SER A 65 -4.31 7.10 3.09
N PRO A 66 -3.60 7.81 2.18
CA PRO A 66 -2.59 7.19 1.34
C PRO A 66 -1.42 6.64 2.15
N VAL A 67 -1.09 7.26 3.28
CA VAL A 67 -0.02 6.79 4.18
C VAL A 67 -0.41 5.48 4.85
N ALA A 68 -1.69 5.33 5.23
CA ALA A 68 -2.21 4.08 5.78
C ALA A 68 -2.16 2.95 4.74
N ALA A 69 -2.51 3.25 3.49
CA ALA A 69 -2.44 2.30 2.38
C ALA A 69 -1.01 1.82 2.13
N LEU A 70 -0.04 2.74 2.08
CA LEU A 70 1.40 2.42 1.94
C LEU A 70 1.91 1.58 3.12
N THR A 71 1.62 2.01 4.35
CA THR A 71 2.09 1.32 5.56
C THR A 71 1.58 -0.11 5.61
N TYR A 72 0.30 -0.31 5.25
CA TYR A 72 -0.29 -1.64 5.20
C TYR A 72 0.30 -2.49 4.08
N ALA A 73 0.44 -1.93 2.86
CA ALA A 73 1.08 -2.62 1.74
C ALA A 73 2.49 -3.10 2.10
N TRP A 74 3.28 -2.23 2.73
CA TRP A 74 4.62 -2.52 3.19
C TRP A 74 4.66 -3.64 4.23
N LYS A 75 3.79 -3.58 5.25
CA LYS A 75 3.65 -4.67 6.23
C LYS A 75 3.23 -5.98 5.58
N SER A 76 2.28 -5.94 4.65
CA SER A 76 1.76 -7.12 3.95
C SER A 76 2.84 -7.82 3.12
N LEU A 77 3.82 -7.07 2.62
CA LEU A 77 4.95 -7.60 1.86
C LEU A 77 6.08 -8.14 2.74
N GLY A 78 5.90 -8.17 4.06
CA GLY A 78 6.94 -8.62 4.97
C GLY A 78 7.98 -7.56 5.26
N GLY A 79 7.66 -6.27 5.06
CA GLY A 79 8.42 -5.18 5.64
C GLY A 79 8.51 -5.37 7.15
N SER A 80 9.61 -5.97 7.61
CA SER A 80 9.83 -6.19 9.03
C SER A 80 10.04 -4.82 9.66
N ALA A 81 9.08 -4.36 10.47
CA ALA A 81 9.30 -3.26 11.40
C ALA A 81 10.16 -3.75 12.59
N GLY A 82 11.29 -4.38 12.28
CA GLY A 82 12.19 -4.99 13.23
C GLY A 82 13.52 -5.24 12.57
N ASP A 83 14.43 -4.26 12.71
CA ASP A 83 15.71 -4.43 13.43
C ASP A 83 16.64 -3.24 13.10
N SER A 84 16.43 -2.08 13.73
CA SER A 84 17.42 -0.97 13.76
C SER A 84 17.12 0.06 14.87
N PHE A 85 16.49 -0.36 15.97
CA PHE A 85 16.56 0.40 17.23
C PHE A 85 17.36 -0.45 18.21
N GLY A 86 18.57 0.01 18.46
CA GLY A 86 19.67 -0.79 19.00
C GLY A 86 19.41 -1.45 20.34
N ASP A 87 19.74 -2.74 20.40
CA ASP A 87 20.25 -3.35 21.61
C ASP A 87 21.71 -2.91 21.78
N ALA A 88 21.88 -1.74 22.40
CA ALA A 88 23.16 -1.23 22.85
C ALA A 88 23.05 -0.97 24.36
N ALA A 89 22.95 -2.04 25.15
CA ALA A 89 23.14 -2.08 26.62
C ALA A 89 22.99 -3.55 27.04
N THR A 90 23.94 -4.27 27.64
CA THR A 90 25.00 -3.91 28.57
C THR A 90 25.94 -5.11 28.67
N ALA A 91 27.25 -4.87 28.60
CA ALA A 91 28.29 -5.80 29.05
C ALA A 91 28.74 -5.43 30.46
#